data_AF-A0A2T1M1Y2-F1
#
_entry.id   AF-A0A2T1M1Y2-F1
#
_cell.length_a   1.000
_cell.length_b   1.000
_cell.length_c   1.000
_cell.angle_alpha   90.00
_cell.angle_beta   90.00
_cell.angle_gamma   90.00
#
_symmetry.space_group_name_H-M   'P 1'
#
loop_
_entity.id
_entity.type
_entity.pdbx_description
1 polymer ?
#
loop_
_entity_poly.entity_id
_entity_poly.type
_entity_poly.pdbx_seq_one_letter_code
_entity_poly.pdbx_strand_id
1 'polypeptide(L)'
;MLSQAWKTELQDLIRGLSGGFLFGIPLMYTMEVWWIGSYTNPPLMLSVLAVTFLVLLLLNQTDGFRKNNSNSFMQMVRDSVEALALGLLSAAAILFLLQEVTLETPLDETLGKIIFEAVPFSLGVALARTLISGGDENDSESEDEKPQLSGRERKKQRYQATLADIGATAIGALFIAFNIAPTDEIPTLASAASAPWLLGVIASSLVISYGIVFVADFTTQQKRLQQEGLFQHPLVETVMSYLISLVLAALMLWFFHRLSVTDPWQIWLRHTILLGLPATVGGAAGRIAI
;
A
#
# COMPACT_ATOMS: atom_id res chain seq x y z
N MET A 1 -8.40 -27.94 11.46
CA MET A 1 -9.02 -27.63 10.16
C MET A 1 -9.61 -26.22 10.13
N LEU A 2 -10.54 -25.87 11.03
CA LEU A 2 -11.07 -24.49 11.14
C LEU A 2 -9.96 -23.42 11.30
N SER A 3 -8.97 -23.65 12.16
CA SER A 3 -7.85 -22.71 12.36
C SER A 3 -6.93 -22.50 11.17
N GLN A 4 -6.92 -23.42 10.19
CA GLN A 4 -6.11 -23.28 8.97
C GLN A 4 -6.90 -22.49 7.91
N ALA A 5 -8.19 -22.79 7.73
CA ALA A 5 -9.05 -22.05 6.82
C ALA A 5 -9.12 -20.55 7.17
N TRP A 6 -9.26 -20.20 8.46
CA TRP A 6 -9.24 -18.81 8.91
C TRP A 6 -7.91 -18.09 8.66
N LYS A 7 -6.79 -18.81 8.68
CA LYS A 7 -5.47 -18.22 8.40
C LYS A 7 -5.31 -17.92 6.92
N THR A 8 -5.74 -18.84 6.06
CA THR A 8 -5.69 -18.66 4.61
C THR A 8 -6.57 -17.48 4.18
N GLU A 9 -7.82 -17.43 4.65
CA GLU A 9 -8.72 -16.31 4.37
C GLU A 9 -8.15 -14.97 4.86
N LEU A 10 -7.56 -14.94 6.07
CA LEU A 10 -6.94 -13.72 6.58
C LEU A 10 -5.72 -13.30 5.75
N GLN A 11 -4.91 -14.24 5.27
CA GLN A 11 -3.79 -13.96 4.38
C GLN A 11 -4.27 -13.40 3.04
N ASP A 12 -5.33 -13.95 2.46
CA ASP A 12 -5.91 -13.47 1.21
C ASP A 12 -6.50 -12.07 1.35
N LEU A 13 -7.13 -11.76 2.49
CA LEU A 13 -7.57 -10.41 2.82
C LEU A 13 -6.40 -9.42 2.92
N ILE A 14 -5.32 -9.79 3.61
CA ILE A 14 -4.15 -8.92 3.78
C ILE A 14 -3.42 -8.72 2.44
N ARG A 15 -3.35 -9.75 1.60
CA ARG A 15 -2.83 -9.68 0.22
C ARG A 15 -3.64 -8.68 -0.61
N GLY A 16 -4.97 -8.83 -0.58
CA GLY A 16 -5.89 -7.90 -1.23
C GLY A 16 -5.69 -6.45 -0.74
N LEU A 17 -5.72 -6.23 0.57
CA LEU A 17 -5.51 -4.90 1.17
C LEU A 17 -4.15 -4.31 0.80
N SER A 18 -3.09 -5.11 0.77
CA SER A 18 -1.75 -4.67 0.40
C SER A 18 -1.70 -4.18 -1.04
N GLY A 19 -2.34 -4.90 -1.97
CA GLY A 19 -2.58 -4.43 -3.33
C GLY A 19 -3.37 -3.13 -3.37
N GLY A 20 -4.49 -3.08 -2.64
CA GLY A 20 -5.31 -1.89 -2.51
C GLY A 20 -4.52 -0.66 -2.06
N PHE A 21 -3.66 -0.81 -1.04
CA PHE A 21 -2.82 0.27 -0.55
C PHE A 21 -1.72 0.69 -1.55
N LEU A 22 -1.09 -0.26 -2.24
CA LEU A 22 -0.05 0.03 -3.24
C LEU A 22 -0.54 0.94 -4.37
N PHE A 23 -1.77 0.70 -4.86
CA PHE A 23 -2.36 1.49 -5.95
C PHE A 23 -3.22 2.66 -5.44
N GLY A 24 -3.92 2.46 -4.33
CA GLY A 24 -4.88 3.41 -3.77
C GLY A 24 -4.23 4.61 -3.11
N ILE A 25 -3.23 4.42 -2.25
CA ILE A 25 -2.65 5.51 -1.46
C ILE A 25 -2.03 6.62 -2.33
N PRO A 26 -1.23 6.33 -3.37
CA PRO A 26 -0.68 7.39 -4.21
C PRO A 26 -1.77 8.24 -4.89
N LEU A 27 -2.84 7.60 -5.36
CA LEU A 27 -3.94 8.27 -6.05
C LEU A 27 -4.83 9.04 -5.08
N MET A 28 -5.05 8.52 -3.89
CA MET A 28 -5.88 9.15 -2.87
C MET A 28 -5.28 10.44 -2.32
N TYR A 29 -3.97 10.62 -2.45
CA TYR A 29 -3.37 11.91 -2.13
C TYR A 29 -3.80 12.98 -3.13
N THR A 30 -4.14 12.67 -4.39
CA THR A 30 -4.55 13.68 -5.37
C THR A 30 -5.83 14.40 -4.93
N MET A 31 -5.78 15.73 -4.79
CA MET A 31 -6.90 16.50 -4.23
C MET A 31 -8.17 16.42 -5.07
N GLU A 32 -7.99 16.22 -6.37
CA GLU A 32 -9.07 16.29 -7.35
C GLU A 32 -10.14 15.23 -7.10
N VAL A 33 -9.75 14.01 -6.72
CA VAL A 33 -10.67 12.88 -6.63
C VAL A 33 -11.63 13.03 -5.45
N TRP A 34 -11.14 13.38 -4.27
CA TRP A 34 -11.99 13.61 -3.10
C TRP A 34 -12.74 14.95 -3.16
N TRP A 35 -12.21 15.98 -3.81
CA TRP A 35 -12.99 17.20 -4.10
C TRP A 35 -14.18 16.91 -5.01
N ILE A 36 -13.98 16.17 -6.11
CA ILE A 36 -15.08 15.76 -6.99
C ILE A 36 -16.08 14.93 -6.20
N GLY A 37 -15.60 13.99 -5.37
CA GLY A 37 -16.45 13.20 -4.47
C GLY A 37 -17.34 14.06 -3.58
N SER A 38 -16.81 15.17 -3.05
CA SER A 38 -17.51 16.05 -2.12
C SER A 38 -18.77 16.69 -2.68
N TYR A 39 -18.82 16.91 -4.00
CA TYR A 39 -19.92 17.61 -4.68
C TYR A 39 -20.73 16.70 -5.60
N THR A 40 -20.53 15.38 -5.53
CA THR A 40 -21.16 14.46 -6.45
C THR A 40 -22.59 14.10 -6.05
N ASN A 41 -23.50 14.11 -7.03
CA ASN A 41 -24.89 13.70 -6.83
C ASN A 41 -25.03 12.16 -6.68
N PRO A 42 -25.99 11.68 -5.86
CA PRO A 42 -26.25 10.25 -5.64
C PRO A 42 -26.36 9.35 -6.90
N PRO A 43 -27.03 9.74 -8.01
CA PRO A 43 -27.10 8.89 -9.19
C PRO A 43 -25.72 8.64 -9.83
N LEU A 44 -24.83 9.63 -9.81
CA LEU A 44 -23.49 9.48 -10.37
C LEU A 44 -22.64 8.58 -9.47
N MET A 45 -22.79 8.67 -8.14
CA MET A 45 -22.14 7.76 -7.19
C MET A 45 -22.54 6.31 -7.44
N LEU A 46 -23.83 6.05 -7.68
CA LEU A 46 -24.32 4.72 -8.07
C LEU A 46 -23.73 4.28 -9.42
N SER A 47 -23.60 5.18 -10.39
CA SER A 47 -22.94 4.88 -11.65
C SER A 47 -21.46 4.52 -11.47
N VAL A 48 -20.72 5.25 -10.63
CA VAL A 48 -19.30 4.96 -10.33
C VAL A 48 -19.16 3.59 -9.68
N LEU A 49 -20.00 3.26 -8.69
CA LEU A 49 -20.02 1.93 -8.08
C LEU A 49 -20.35 0.84 -9.10
N ALA A 50 -21.36 1.04 -9.95
CA ALA A 50 -21.76 0.08 -10.97
C ALA A 50 -20.65 -0.15 -12.01
N VAL A 51 -20.01 0.92 -12.49
CA VAL A 51 -18.88 0.85 -13.43
C VAL A 51 -17.69 0.17 -12.79
N THR A 52 -17.32 0.55 -11.56
CA THR A 52 -16.21 -0.08 -10.82
C THR A 52 -16.48 -1.56 -10.64
N PHE A 53 -17.68 -1.94 -10.21
CA PHE A 53 -18.07 -3.33 -10.06
C PHE A 53 -18.01 -4.10 -11.39
N LEU A 54 -18.45 -3.50 -12.50
CA LEU A 54 -18.35 -4.09 -13.82
C LEU A 54 -16.88 -4.29 -14.24
N VAL A 55 -16.00 -3.32 -13.97
CA VAL A 55 -14.56 -3.45 -14.24
C VAL A 55 -13.97 -4.58 -13.41
N LEU A 56 -14.32 -4.70 -12.13
CA LEU A 56 -13.86 -5.80 -11.27
C LEU A 56 -14.33 -7.17 -11.78
N LEU A 57 -15.58 -7.26 -12.25
CA LEU A 57 -16.09 -8.48 -12.88
C LEU A 57 -15.29 -8.84 -14.13
N LEU A 58 -14.96 -7.86 -14.98
CA LEU A 58 -14.16 -8.09 -16.19
C LEU A 58 -12.74 -8.54 -15.85
N LEU A 59 -12.09 -7.92 -14.85
CA LEU A 59 -10.76 -8.33 -14.39
C LEU A 59 -10.78 -9.78 -13.90
N ASN A 60 -11.70 -10.11 -13.00
CA ASN A 60 -11.83 -11.46 -12.45
C ASN A 60 -12.23 -12.51 -13.53
N GLN A 61 -12.95 -12.08 -14.57
CA GLN A 61 -13.26 -12.92 -15.72
C GLN A 61 -11.99 -13.27 -16.52
N THR A 62 -11.08 -12.30 -16.73
CA THR A 62 -9.83 -12.56 -17.48
C THR A 62 -8.91 -13.54 -16.76
N ASP A 63 -8.91 -13.57 -15.43
CA ASP A 63 -8.17 -14.57 -14.65
C ASP A 63 -8.78 -15.97 -14.78
N GLY A 64 -10.11 -16.05 -14.78
CA GLY A 64 -10.86 -17.30 -14.94
C GLY A 64 -10.64 -17.99 -16.29
N PHE A 65 -10.25 -17.27 -17.34
CA PHE A 65 -9.89 -17.85 -18.63
C PHE A 65 -8.47 -18.45 -18.65
N ARG A 66 -7.58 -17.98 -17.77
CA ARG A 66 -6.16 -18.36 -17.75
C ARG A 66 -5.91 -19.61 -16.90
N LYS A 67 -6.74 -19.84 -15.89
CA LYS A 67 -6.79 -21.11 -15.13
C LYS A 67 -7.97 -21.93 -15.61
N ASN A 68 -7.71 -23.10 -16.19
CA ASN A 68 -8.67 -24.09 -16.68
C ASN A 68 -9.53 -24.73 -15.57
N ASN A 69 -10.14 -23.90 -14.72
CA ASN A 69 -11.01 -24.30 -13.64
C ASN A 69 -12.37 -23.67 -13.89
N SER A 70 -13.43 -24.46 -13.79
CA SER A 70 -14.81 -24.01 -13.94
C SER A 70 -15.17 -23.07 -12.78
N ASN A 71 -14.70 -21.81 -12.84
CA ASN A 71 -15.14 -20.79 -11.92
C ASN A 71 -16.58 -20.46 -12.25
N SER A 72 -17.49 -20.91 -11.39
CA SER A 72 -18.89 -20.50 -11.43
C SER A 72 -18.95 -18.97 -11.45
N PHE A 73 -19.85 -18.40 -12.26
CA PHE A 73 -20.14 -16.96 -12.28
C PHE A 73 -20.30 -16.37 -10.87
N MET A 74 -20.81 -17.18 -9.94
CA MET A 74 -20.95 -16.82 -8.53
C MET A 74 -19.62 -16.49 -7.83
N GLN A 75 -18.53 -17.19 -8.16
CA GLN A 75 -17.21 -16.94 -7.59
C GLN A 75 -16.66 -15.59 -8.08
N MET A 76 -16.74 -15.30 -9.38
CA MET A 76 -16.31 -14.01 -9.94
C MET A 76 -17.08 -12.83 -9.31
N VAL A 77 -18.38 -13.00 -9.10
CA VAL A 77 -19.20 -12.01 -8.40
C VAL A 77 -18.74 -11.84 -6.96
N ARG A 78 -18.51 -12.93 -6.22
CA ARG A 78 -18.01 -12.88 -4.83
C ARG A 78 -16.67 -12.15 -4.74
N ASP A 79 -15.73 -12.48 -5.59
CA ASP A 79 -14.39 -11.87 -5.61
C ASP A 79 -14.47 -10.37 -5.95
N SER A 80 -15.37 -9.99 -6.85
CA SER A 80 -15.61 -8.58 -7.21
C SER A 80 -16.26 -7.79 -6.07
N VAL A 81 -17.22 -8.40 -5.36
CA VAL A 81 -17.84 -7.81 -4.17
C VAL A 81 -16.81 -7.63 -3.06
N GLU A 82 -15.95 -8.62 -2.84
CA GLU A 82 -14.89 -8.55 -1.83
C GLU A 82 -13.86 -7.47 -2.17
N ALA A 83 -13.42 -7.38 -3.42
CA ALA A 83 -12.51 -6.34 -3.87
C ALA A 83 -13.09 -4.93 -3.68
N LEU A 84 -14.37 -4.74 -4.06
CA LEU A 84 -15.07 -3.46 -3.86
C LEU A 84 -15.24 -3.13 -2.37
N ALA A 85 -15.60 -4.11 -1.54
CA ALA A 85 -15.77 -3.91 -0.10
C ALA A 85 -14.44 -3.52 0.57
N LEU A 86 -13.35 -4.21 0.23
CA LEU A 86 -12.02 -3.88 0.75
C LEU A 86 -11.54 -2.52 0.25
N GLY A 87 -11.86 -2.15 -0.99
CA GLY A 87 -11.55 -0.83 -1.51
C GLY A 87 -12.30 0.29 -0.78
N LEU A 88 -13.61 0.13 -0.56
CA LEU A 88 -14.43 1.06 0.22
C LEU A 88 -13.93 1.20 1.66
N LEU A 89 -13.62 0.07 2.32
CA LEU A 89 -13.11 0.08 3.70
C LEU A 89 -11.74 0.75 3.80
N SER A 90 -10.85 0.48 2.84
CA SER A 90 -9.51 1.08 2.81
C SER A 90 -9.59 2.58 2.56
N ALA A 91 -10.37 3.01 1.58
CA ALA A 91 -10.61 4.43 1.29
C ALA A 91 -11.18 5.16 2.51
N ALA A 92 -12.24 4.61 3.12
CA ALA A 92 -12.85 5.18 4.32
C ALA A 92 -11.85 5.27 5.49
N ALA A 93 -11.07 4.21 5.73
CA ALA A 93 -10.09 4.18 6.81
C ALA A 93 -9.01 5.23 6.63
N ILE A 94 -8.47 5.40 5.41
CA ILE A 94 -7.41 6.37 5.18
C ILE A 94 -7.94 7.81 5.09
N LEU A 95 -9.12 8.04 4.51
CA LEU A 95 -9.76 9.38 4.55
C LEU A 95 -10.03 9.84 5.98
N PHE A 96 -10.49 8.91 6.84
CA PHE A 96 -10.66 9.18 8.27
C PHE A 96 -9.30 9.43 8.95
N LEU A 97 -8.27 8.64 8.61
CA LEU A 97 -6.90 8.81 9.10
C LEU A 97 -6.28 10.17 8.79
N LEU A 98 -6.55 10.68 7.58
CA LEU A 98 -6.07 11.99 7.13
C LEU A 98 -6.95 13.14 7.60
N GLN A 99 -8.02 12.85 8.36
CA GLN A 99 -9.03 13.81 8.82
C GLN A 99 -9.74 14.56 7.69
N GLU A 100 -9.83 13.94 6.51
CA GLU A 100 -10.59 14.49 5.38
C GLU A 100 -12.08 14.12 5.45
N VAL A 101 -12.39 13.06 6.18
CA VAL A 101 -13.74 12.68 6.58
C VAL A 101 -13.77 12.67 8.10
N THR A 102 -14.75 13.34 8.70
CA THR A 102 -14.94 13.41 10.16
C THR A 102 -16.36 13.02 10.52
N LEU A 103 -16.69 12.99 11.81
CA LEU A 103 -18.08 12.76 12.24
C LEU A 103 -19.00 13.96 11.95
N GLU A 104 -18.41 15.12 11.62
CA GLU A 104 -19.12 16.36 11.33
C GLU A 104 -19.35 16.56 9.83
N THR A 105 -18.62 15.82 8.98
CA THR A 105 -18.80 15.92 7.52
C THR A 105 -20.17 15.40 7.12
N PRO A 106 -20.92 16.14 6.27
CA PRO A 106 -22.18 15.67 5.71
C PRO A 106 -22.07 14.27 5.09
N LEU A 107 -23.16 13.48 5.19
CA LEU A 107 -23.16 12.08 4.75
C LEU A 107 -23.00 11.95 3.23
N ASP A 108 -23.57 12.88 2.47
CA ASP A 108 -23.45 12.98 1.01
C ASP A 108 -21.99 13.22 0.60
N GLU A 109 -21.32 14.18 1.23
CA GLU A 109 -19.90 14.47 1.02
C GLU A 109 -19.04 13.24 1.37
N THR A 110 -19.31 12.63 2.54
CA THR A 110 -18.58 11.47 3.05
C THR A 110 -18.68 10.28 2.09
N LEU A 111 -19.90 9.94 1.65
CA LEU A 111 -20.12 8.83 0.73
C LEU A 111 -19.49 9.12 -0.65
N GLY A 112 -19.55 10.37 -1.10
CA GLY A 112 -18.96 10.78 -2.37
C GLY A 112 -17.44 10.60 -2.39
N LYS A 113 -16.74 11.11 -1.37
CA LYS A 113 -15.30 10.92 -1.18
C LYS A 113 -14.93 9.44 -1.14
N ILE A 114 -15.63 8.65 -0.29
CA ILE A 114 -15.35 7.22 -0.13
C ILE A 114 -15.54 6.45 -1.43
N ILE A 115 -16.61 6.71 -2.20
CA ILE A 115 -16.91 5.96 -3.43
C ILE A 115 -15.88 6.23 -4.53
N PHE A 116 -15.48 7.49 -4.71
CA PHE A 116 -14.47 7.83 -5.71
C PHE A 116 -13.09 7.29 -5.34
N GLU A 117 -12.71 7.42 -4.07
CA GLU A 117 -11.44 6.89 -3.59
C GLU A 117 -11.43 5.36 -3.54
N ALA A 118 -12.58 4.70 -3.37
CA ALA A 118 -12.63 3.25 -3.40
C ALA A 118 -12.22 2.66 -4.76
N VAL A 119 -12.32 3.41 -5.87
CA VAL A 119 -12.02 2.91 -7.22
C VAL A 119 -10.57 2.41 -7.32
N PRO A 120 -9.54 3.23 -7.12
CA PRO A 120 -8.15 2.77 -7.22
C PRO A 120 -7.79 1.70 -6.19
N PHE A 121 -8.35 1.77 -4.96
CA PHE A 121 -8.12 0.71 -3.97
C PHE A 121 -8.74 -0.62 -4.39
N SER A 122 -9.98 -0.63 -4.89
CA SER A 122 -10.67 -1.86 -5.32
C SER A 122 -9.95 -2.51 -6.49
N LEU A 123 -9.49 -1.70 -7.45
CA LEU A 123 -8.66 -2.17 -8.55
C LEU A 123 -7.34 -2.77 -8.06
N GLY A 124 -6.67 -2.09 -7.11
CA GLY A 124 -5.45 -2.62 -6.49
C GLY A 124 -5.67 -3.96 -5.78
N VAL A 125 -6.80 -4.13 -5.08
CA VAL A 125 -7.18 -5.39 -4.43
C VAL A 125 -7.36 -6.51 -5.46
N ALA A 126 -8.07 -6.24 -6.55
CA ALA A 126 -8.26 -7.22 -7.62
C ALA A 126 -6.93 -7.59 -8.28
N LEU A 127 -6.11 -6.60 -8.65
CA LEU A 127 -4.82 -6.81 -9.30
C LEU A 127 -3.82 -7.59 -8.44
N ALA A 128 -3.79 -7.38 -7.12
CA ALA A 128 -2.91 -8.16 -6.25
C ALA A 128 -3.19 -9.66 -6.30
N ARG A 129 -4.47 -10.05 -6.43
CA ARG A 129 -4.83 -11.47 -6.58
C ARG A 129 -4.32 -12.05 -7.89
N THR A 130 -4.40 -11.28 -8.98
CA THR A 130 -3.98 -11.74 -10.32
C THR A 130 -2.46 -11.91 -10.40
N LEU A 131 -1.70 -10.96 -9.83
CA LEU A 131 -0.25 -10.96 -9.82
C LEU A 131 0.34 -12.14 -9.04
N ILE A 132 -0.24 -12.47 -7.89
CA ILE A 132 0.24 -13.57 -7.04
C ILE A 132 -0.21 -14.94 -7.59
N SER A 133 -1.45 -15.04 -8.09
CA SER A 133 -2.02 -16.29 -8.64
C SER A 133 -1.23 -16.85 -9.84
N GLY A 134 -0.48 -15.99 -10.55
CA GLY A 134 0.40 -16.38 -11.66
C GLY A 134 1.83 -16.81 -11.25
N GLY A 135 2.21 -16.65 -9.97
CA GLY A 135 3.55 -16.99 -9.46
C GLY A 135 3.70 -18.44 -8.97
N ASP A 136 2.60 -19.12 -8.67
CA ASP A 136 2.62 -20.48 -8.09
C ASP A 136 3.05 -21.60 -9.07
N GLU A 137 3.15 -21.34 -10.38
CA GLU A 137 3.49 -22.37 -11.38
C GLU A 137 5.00 -22.56 -11.63
N ASN A 138 5.88 -21.71 -11.07
CA ASN A 138 7.32 -21.75 -11.37
C ASN A 138 8.25 -22.11 -10.20
N ASP A 139 7.73 -22.36 -8.98
CA ASP A 139 8.57 -22.65 -7.79
C ASP A 139 8.77 -24.16 -7.54
N SER A 140 8.85 -24.95 -8.62
CA SER A 140 9.35 -26.33 -8.59
C SER A 140 10.72 -26.43 -9.28
N GLU A 141 11.68 -25.61 -8.86
CA GLU A 141 13.09 -25.78 -9.23
C GLU A 141 13.94 -25.99 -7.97
N SER A 142 14.35 -27.26 -7.82
CA SER A 142 15.57 -27.75 -7.17
C SER A 142 15.87 -27.26 -5.74
N GLU A 143 15.63 -28.15 -4.77
CA GLU A 143 16.40 -28.18 -3.52
C GLU A 143 17.87 -28.51 -3.83
N ASP A 144 18.61 -27.56 -4.41
CA ASP A 144 20.07 -27.66 -4.49
C ASP A 144 20.66 -27.34 -3.12
N GLU A 145 21.38 -28.33 -2.58
CA GLU A 145 22.19 -28.24 -1.36
C GLU A 145 23.06 -26.97 -1.38
N LYS A 146 22.67 -25.95 -0.60
CA LYS A 146 23.46 -24.72 -0.50
C LYS A 146 24.85 -25.03 0.07
N PRO A 147 25.95 -24.66 -0.60
CA PRO A 147 27.29 -24.85 -0.06
C PRO A 147 27.44 -24.10 1.26
N GLN A 148 28.13 -24.72 2.23
CA GLN A 148 28.41 -24.11 3.54
C GLN A 148 29.33 -22.88 3.36
N LEU A 149 28.73 -21.72 3.13
CA LEU A 149 29.42 -20.43 3.00
C LEU A 149 30.11 -20.07 4.31
N SER A 150 31.37 -19.66 4.21
CA SER A 150 32.18 -19.19 5.34
C SER A 150 31.52 -17.97 6.02
N GLY A 151 31.77 -17.76 7.33
CA GLY A 151 31.15 -16.66 8.09
C GLY A 151 31.40 -15.27 7.51
N ARG A 152 32.48 -15.09 6.74
CA ARG A 152 32.83 -13.83 6.06
C ARG A 152 32.03 -13.61 4.77
N GLU A 153 31.75 -14.67 4.03
CA GLU A 153 30.91 -14.62 2.82
C GLU A 153 29.45 -14.41 3.16
N ARG A 154 28.92 -15.07 4.21
CA ARG A 154 27.57 -14.81 4.73
C ARG A 154 27.38 -13.34 5.13
N LYS A 155 28.39 -12.74 5.77
CA LYS A 155 28.35 -11.33 6.18
C LYS A 155 28.34 -10.40 4.96
N LYS A 156 29.17 -10.68 3.94
CA LYS A 156 29.23 -9.90 2.68
C LYS A 156 27.92 -9.99 1.89
N GLN A 157 27.34 -11.18 1.77
CA GLN A 157 26.05 -11.39 1.11
C GLN A 157 24.91 -10.69 1.86
N ARG A 158 24.91 -10.71 3.20
CA ARG A 158 23.96 -9.97 4.04
C ARG A 158 24.05 -8.46 3.81
N TYR A 159 25.26 -7.89 3.77
CA TYR A 159 25.41 -6.45 3.49
C TYR A 159 24.91 -6.08 2.09
N GLN A 160 25.20 -6.91 1.08
CA GLN A 160 24.71 -6.68 -0.28
C GLN A 160 23.18 -6.74 -0.35
N ALA A 161 22.55 -7.71 0.33
CA ALA A 161 21.10 -7.81 0.40
C ALA A 161 20.47 -6.57 1.08
N THR A 162 21.01 -6.14 2.23
CA THR A 162 20.52 -4.94 2.92
C THR A 162 20.72 -3.66 2.08
N LEU A 163 21.83 -3.55 1.34
CA LEU A 163 22.05 -2.42 0.44
C LEU A 163 21.07 -2.42 -0.74
N ALA A 164 20.77 -3.60 -1.29
CA ALA A 164 19.76 -3.74 -2.33
C ALA A 164 18.38 -3.34 -1.80
N ASP A 165 18.00 -3.78 -0.59
CA ASP A 165 16.73 -3.40 0.05
C ASP A 165 16.63 -1.89 0.29
N ILE A 166 17.69 -1.27 0.82
CA ILE A 166 17.75 0.18 1.05
C ILE A 166 17.62 0.93 -0.28
N GLY A 167 18.34 0.48 -1.32
CA GLY A 167 18.27 1.07 -2.66
C GLY A 167 16.88 0.95 -3.28
N ALA A 168 16.27 -0.23 -3.16
CA ALA A 168 14.92 -0.52 -3.63
C ALA A 168 13.86 0.34 -2.92
N THR A 169 13.94 0.43 -1.58
CA THR A 169 13.12 1.34 -0.78
C THR A 169 13.30 2.77 -1.23
N ALA A 170 14.54 3.22 -1.42
CA ALA A 170 14.81 4.59 -1.79
C ALA A 170 14.21 4.94 -3.16
N ILE A 171 14.39 4.08 -4.17
CA ILE A 171 13.84 4.27 -5.52
C ILE A 171 12.32 4.34 -5.47
N GLY A 172 11.67 3.37 -4.81
CA GLY A 172 10.21 3.33 -4.73
C GLY A 172 9.62 4.49 -3.94
N ALA A 173 10.24 4.86 -2.81
CA ALA A 173 9.82 6.00 -2.00
C ALA A 173 9.98 7.31 -2.76
N LEU A 174 11.10 7.50 -3.46
CA LEU A 174 11.37 8.68 -4.28
C LEU A 174 10.36 8.78 -5.43
N PHE A 175 10.04 7.68 -6.09
CA PHE A 175 9.07 7.67 -7.19
C PHE A 175 7.69 8.16 -6.74
N ILE A 176 7.18 7.65 -5.62
CA ILE A 176 5.87 8.12 -5.09
C ILE A 176 5.97 9.54 -4.53
N ALA A 177 7.00 9.83 -3.72
CA ALA A 177 7.17 11.15 -3.12
C ALA A 177 7.35 12.24 -4.19
N PHE A 178 8.00 11.95 -5.33
CA PHE A 178 8.17 12.90 -6.43
C PHE A 178 6.85 13.37 -7.03
N ASN A 179 5.83 12.50 -7.09
CA ASN A 179 4.55 12.85 -7.68
C ASN A 179 3.66 13.67 -6.73
N ILE A 180 3.89 13.58 -5.41
CA ILE A 180 3.03 14.21 -4.39
C ILE A 180 3.73 15.41 -3.71
N ALA A 181 5.05 15.39 -3.57
CA ALA A 181 5.78 16.49 -2.94
C ALA A 181 5.59 17.88 -3.60
N PRO A 182 5.53 18.03 -4.94
CA PRO A 182 5.37 19.35 -5.54
C PRO A 182 3.95 19.92 -5.42
N THR A 183 2.99 19.17 -4.89
CA THR A 183 1.56 19.49 -5.00
C THR A 183 1.03 20.16 -3.71
N ASP A 184 -0.19 20.71 -3.73
CA ASP A 184 -0.78 21.49 -2.61
C ASP A 184 -1.47 20.61 -1.53
N GLU A 185 -1.44 19.31 -1.75
CA GLU A 185 -2.06 18.22 -1.00
C GLU A 185 -1.53 18.18 0.42
N ILE A 186 -0.20 18.13 0.55
CA ILE A 186 0.45 17.99 1.86
C ILE A 186 0.18 19.22 2.74
N PRO A 187 0.31 20.48 2.26
CA PRO A 187 -0.12 21.65 3.02
C PRO A 187 -1.60 21.62 3.42
N THR A 188 -2.49 21.16 2.54
CA THR A 188 -3.93 21.12 2.81
C THR A 188 -4.26 20.10 3.90
N LEU A 189 -3.74 18.89 3.80
CA LEU A 189 -3.83 17.86 4.84
C LEU A 189 -3.14 18.30 6.14
N ALA A 190 -2.02 19.02 6.02
CA ALA A 190 -1.31 19.65 7.12
C ALA A 190 -1.99 20.90 7.66
N SER A 191 -3.19 21.26 7.20
CA SER A 191 -4.03 22.24 7.89
C SER A 191 -5.08 21.55 8.77
N ALA A 192 -5.64 20.42 8.31
CA ALA A 192 -6.65 19.62 9.03
C ALA A 192 -6.09 18.69 10.12
N ALA A 193 -4.93 18.05 9.88
CA ALA A 193 -4.34 17.06 10.79
C ALA A 193 -3.96 17.54 12.22
N SER A 194 -4.47 16.88 13.24
CA SER A 194 -4.13 17.12 14.65
C SER A 194 -3.07 16.14 15.15
N ALA A 195 -2.41 16.48 16.26
CA ALA A 195 -1.31 15.71 16.83
C ALA A 195 -1.59 14.19 17.02
N PRO A 196 -2.75 13.75 17.56
CA PRO A 196 -3.01 12.31 17.71
C PRO A 196 -3.15 11.58 16.36
N TRP A 197 -3.65 12.26 15.33
CA TRP A 197 -3.80 11.68 14.01
C TRP A 197 -2.48 11.50 13.29
N LEU A 198 -1.50 12.39 13.52
CA LEU A 198 -0.14 12.19 13.01
C LEU A 198 0.50 10.91 13.58
N LEU A 199 0.27 10.59 14.85
CA LEU A 199 0.69 9.31 15.41
C LEU A 199 -0.03 8.13 14.74
N GLY A 200 -1.31 8.30 14.44
CA GLY A 200 -2.08 7.36 13.62
C GLY A 200 -1.44 7.14 12.25
N VAL A 201 -1.07 8.21 11.55
CA VAL A 201 -0.41 8.14 10.23
C VAL A 201 0.91 7.38 10.31
N ILE A 202 1.74 7.63 11.33
CA ILE A 202 2.98 6.87 11.58
C ILE A 202 2.67 5.39 11.78
N ALA A 203 1.73 5.07 12.68
CA ALA A 203 1.37 3.69 13.01
C ALA A 203 0.83 2.94 11.77
N SER A 204 -0.08 3.56 11.03
CA SER A 204 -0.64 3.02 9.79
C SER A 204 0.43 2.83 8.72
N SER A 205 1.37 3.78 8.56
CA SER A 205 2.48 3.63 7.61
C SER A 205 3.32 2.38 7.88
N LEU A 206 3.63 2.12 9.15
CA LEU A 206 4.37 0.94 9.58
C LEU A 206 3.57 -0.35 9.36
N VAL A 207 2.29 -0.37 9.77
CA VAL A 207 1.42 -1.54 9.62
C VAL A 207 1.21 -1.90 8.16
N ILE A 208 0.92 -0.90 7.31
CA ILE A 208 0.69 -1.09 5.88
C ILE A 208 1.98 -1.58 5.20
N SER A 209 3.12 -0.95 5.48
CA SER A 209 4.43 -1.37 4.95
C SER A 209 4.79 -2.81 5.34
N TYR A 210 4.55 -3.16 6.61
CA TYR A 210 4.76 -4.53 7.08
C TYR A 210 3.85 -5.53 6.36
N GLY A 211 2.56 -5.19 6.22
CA GLY A 211 1.58 -6.01 5.51
C GLY A 211 2.00 -6.28 4.06
N ILE A 212 2.39 -5.23 3.34
CA ILE A 212 2.80 -5.30 1.94
C ILE A 212 4.03 -6.20 1.77
N VAL A 213 5.08 -6.01 2.56
CA VAL A 213 6.35 -6.72 2.34
C VAL A 213 6.31 -8.14 2.90
N PHE A 214 5.80 -8.32 4.12
CA PHE A 214 5.99 -9.56 4.86
C PHE A 214 4.76 -10.45 4.93
N VAL A 215 3.55 -9.90 4.82
CA VAL A 215 2.32 -10.70 4.98
C VAL A 215 1.68 -11.03 3.64
N ALA A 216 1.78 -10.12 2.67
CA ALA A 216 1.20 -10.32 1.34
C ALA A 216 1.98 -11.30 0.46
N ASP A 217 3.12 -11.82 0.92
CA ASP A 217 3.89 -12.89 0.26
C ASP A 217 4.28 -12.56 -1.19
N PHE A 218 4.35 -11.27 -1.55
CA PHE A 218 4.82 -10.82 -2.86
C PHE A 218 6.31 -11.13 -3.07
N THR A 219 7.05 -11.35 -1.99
CA THR A 219 8.45 -11.75 -2.00
C THR A 219 8.56 -13.22 -1.63
N THR A 220 9.35 -14.01 -2.37
CA THR A 220 9.64 -15.44 -2.11
C THR A 220 10.12 -15.66 -0.67
N GLN A 221 9.18 -15.86 0.27
CA GLN A 221 9.42 -15.87 1.71
C GLN A 221 10.42 -16.96 2.13
N GLN A 222 10.51 -18.05 1.38
CA GLN A 222 11.32 -19.22 1.75
C GLN A 222 12.83 -18.94 1.77
N LYS A 223 13.34 -17.92 1.08
CA LYS A 223 14.79 -17.60 1.10
C LYS A 223 15.20 -16.62 2.21
N ARG A 224 14.29 -15.81 2.78
CA ARG A 224 14.61 -14.79 3.80
C ARG A 224 14.42 -15.25 5.24
N LEU A 225 13.48 -16.15 5.53
CA LEU A 225 13.20 -16.62 6.90
C LEU A 225 14.31 -17.50 7.52
N GLN A 226 15.30 -17.95 6.73
CA GLN A 226 16.41 -18.80 7.21
C GLN A 226 17.69 -18.04 7.60
N GLN A 227 17.69 -16.70 7.67
CA GLN A 227 18.88 -15.93 8.02
C GLN A 227 18.70 -15.19 9.35
N GLU A 228 19.11 -15.83 10.45
CA GLU A 228 19.04 -15.26 11.79
C GLU A 228 20.03 -14.11 11.99
N GLY A 229 19.52 -12.90 12.26
CA GLY A 229 20.31 -11.76 12.69
C GLY A 229 19.42 -10.67 13.28
N LEU A 230 19.90 -9.99 14.32
CA LEU A 230 19.16 -8.94 15.05
C LEU A 230 18.71 -7.76 14.16
N PHE A 231 19.40 -7.52 13.04
CA PHE A 231 19.05 -6.51 12.02
C PHE A 231 18.17 -7.05 10.89
N GLN A 232 17.74 -8.32 10.97
CA GLN A 232 16.89 -8.99 9.97
C GLN A 232 15.55 -9.42 10.57
N HIS A 233 15.18 -8.90 11.74
CA HIS A 233 13.80 -9.03 12.20
C HIS A 233 12.89 -8.15 11.33
N PRO A 234 11.77 -8.69 10.82
CA PRO A 234 10.83 -7.97 9.95
C PRO A 234 10.45 -6.57 10.46
N LEU A 235 10.28 -6.42 11.77
CA LEU A 235 9.96 -5.13 12.40
C LEU A 235 11.09 -4.10 12.25
N VAL A 236 12.34 -4.50 12.46
CA VAL A 236 13.50 -3.59 12.34
C VAL A 236 13.66 -3.15 10.88
N GLU A 237 13.47 -4.07 9.94
CA GLU A 237 13.55 -3.78 8.51
C GLU A 237 12.43 -2.82 8.07
N THR A 238 11.19 -3.02 8.54
CA THR A 238 10.08 -2.08 8.29
C THR A 238 10.36 -0.70 8.87
N VAL A 239 10.86 -0.61 10.11
CA VAL A 239 11.20 0.67 10.74
C VAL A 239 12.33 1.38 9.98
N MET A 240 13.37 0.66 9.55
CA MET A 240 14.44 1.23 8.73
C MET A 240 13.92 1.74 7.39
N SER A 241 13.08 0.95 6.71
CA SER A 241 12.43 1.36 5.46
C SER A 241 11.58 2.62 5.65
N TYR A 242 10.80 2.69 6.74
CA TYR A 242 9.99 3.85 7.08
C TYR A 242 10.84 5.10 7.34
N LEU A 243 11.94 4.98 8.09
CA LEU A 243 12.87 6.09 8.35
C LEU A 243 13.52 6.60 7.07
N ILE A 244 13.92 5.69 6.16
CA ILE A 244 14.45 6.07 4.84
C ILE A 244 13.39 6.83 4.04
N SER A 245 12.16 6.30 3.98
CA SER A 245 11.04 6.96 3.31
C SER A 245 10.72 8.34 3.91
N LEU A 246 10.79 8.51 5.23
CA LEU A 246 10.60 9.82 5.88
C LEU A 246 11.70 10.81 5.51
N VAL A 247 12.97 10.39 5.53
CA VAL A 247 14.08 11.25 5.13
C VAL A 247 13.91 11.68 3.68
N LEU A 248 13.56 10.76 2.79
CA LEU A 248 13.32 11.08 1.38
C LEU A 248 12.09 11.98 1.21
N ALA A 249 11.01 11.77 1.96
CA ALA A 249 9.85 12.66 1.95
C ALA A 249 10.22 14.09 2.36
N ALA A 250 10.97 14.26 3.46
CA ALA A 250 11.46 15.57 3.90
C ALA A 250 12.36 16.23 2.85
N LEU A 251 13.29 15.45 2.26
CA LEU A 251 14.18 15.93 1.20
C LEU A 251 13.40 16.36 -0.04
N MET A 252 12.35 15.62 -0.43
CA MET A 252 11.52 15.99 -1.57
C MET A 252 10.71 17.26 -1.32
N LEU A 253 10.11 17.40 -0.13
CA LEU A 253 9.40 18.64 0.24
C LEU A 253 10.34 19.85 0.24
N TRP A 254 11.56 19.67 0.73
CA TRP A 254 12.59 20.71 0.67
C TRP A 254 13.03 21.00 -0.77
N PHE A 255 13.28 19.96 -1.58
CA PHE A 255 13.69 20.07 -2.99
C PHE A 255 12.66 20.83 -3.85
N PHE A 256 11.37 20.59 -3.64
CA PHE A 256 10.29 21.28 -4.33
C PHE A 256 9.89 22.61 -3.67
N HIS A 257 10.71 23.12 -2.73
CA HIS A 257 10.48 24.40 -2.06
C HIS A 257 9.15 24.48 -1.30
N ARG A 258 8.58 23.33 -0.91
CA ARG A 258 7.41 23.24 -0.01
C ARG A 258 7.78 23.44 1.46
N LEU A 259 9.03 23.17 1.82
CA LEU A 259 9.60 23.47 3.13
C LEU A 259 10.83 24.37 2.97
N SER A 260 10.87 25.44 3.74
CA SER A 260 11.99 26.37 3.84
C SER A 260 12.78 26.14 5.13
N VAL A 261 14.05 26.52 5.13
CA VAL A 261 14.94 26.40 6.31
C VAL A 261 14.48 27.33 7.45
N THR A 262 13.73 28.38 7.13
CA THR A 262 13.16 29.32 8.10
C THR A 262 11.87 28.82 8.75
N ASP A 263 11.26 27.75 8.23
CA ASP A 263 10.01 27.25 8.77
C ASP A 263 10.19 26.61 10.14
N PRO A 264 9.20 26.77 11.04
CA PRO A 264 9.19 26.06 12.32
C PRO A 264 9.31 24.54 12.15
N TRP A 265 10.03 23.90 13.07
CA TRP A 265 10.26 22.45 13.04
C TRP A 265 8.96 21.63 13.09
N GLN A 266 7.87 22.18 13.66
CA GLN A 266 6.56 21.53 13.68
C GLN A 266 5.96 21.39 12.28
N ILE A 267 6.20 22.37 11.39
CA ILE A 267 5.75 22.34 10.00
C ILE A 267 6.50 21.23 9.26
N TRP A 268 7.82 21.20 9.42
CA TRP A 268 8.68 20.13 8.88
C TRP A 268 8.19 18.75 9.31
N LEU A 269 7.96 18.55 10.61
CA LEU A 269 7.50 17.28 11.14
C LEU A 269 6.15 16.86 10.54
N ARG A 270 5.15 17.75 10.55
CA ARG A 270 3.79 17.46 10.09
C ARG A 270 3.75 17.11 8.61
N HIS A 271 4.41 17.91 7.77
CA HIS A 271 4.43 17.67 6.32
C HIS A 271 5.21 16.39 5.98
N THR A 272 6.34 16.16 6.66
CA THR A 272 7.14 14.95 6.45
C THR A 272 6.38 13.68 6.84
N ILE A 273 5.63 13.69 7.95
CA ILE A 273 4.83 12.53 8.36
C ILE A 273 3.71 12.25 7.36
N LEU A 274 3.02 13.29 6.89
CA LEU A 274 1.92 13.16 5.93
C LEU A 274 2.42 12.63 4.59
N LEU A 275 3.49 13.20 4.01
CA LEU A 275 4.12 12.65 2.80
C LEU A 275 4.81 11.29 3.06
N GLY A 276 5.18 11.02 4.31
CA GLY A 276 5.83 9.80 4.74
C GLY A 276 4.97 8.56 4.51
N LEU A 277 3.64 8.65 4.66
CA LEU A 277 2.74 7.51 4.42
C LEU A 277 2.79 7.02 2.96
N PRO A 278 2.51 7.84 1.94
CA PRO A 278 2.62 7.40 0.55
C PRO A 278 4.08 7.06 0.16
N ALA A 279 5.08 7.80 0.67
CA ALA A 279 6.48 7.46 0.42
C ALA A 279 6.89 6.09 0.99
N THR A 280 6.31 5.68 2.12
CA THR A 280 6.58 4.36 2.73
C THR A 280 5.93 3.25 1.93
N VAL A 281 4.72 3.47 1.42
CA VAL A 281 4.05 2.54 0.49
C VAL A 281 4.88 2.37 -0.78
N GLY A 282 5.37 3.47 -1.35
CA GLY A 282 6.31 3.43 -2.48
C GLY A 282 7.59 2.65 -2.16
N GLY A 283 8.17 2.86 -0.97
CA GLY A 283 9.36 2.13 -0.52
C GLY A 283 9.11 0.62 -0.36
N ALA A 284 7.93 0.23 0.12
CA ALA A 284 7.52 -1.16 0.18
C ALA A 284 7.34 -1.77 -1.23
N ALA A 285 6.74 -1.02 -2.16
CA ALA A 285 6.58 -1.41 -3.56
C ALA A 285 7.94 -1.64 -4.25
N GLY A 286 8.90 -0.73 -4.03
CA GLY A 286 10.24 -0.83 -4.59
C GLY A 286 10.97 -2.11 -4.19
N ARG A 287 10.80 -2.54 -2.93
CA ARG A 287 11.35 -3.80 -2.41
C ARG A 287 10.68 -5.07 -2.96
N ILE A 288 9.45 -4.95 -3.47
CA ILE A 288 8.76 -6.07 -4.15
C ILE A 288 9.23 -6.19 -5.61
N ALA A 289 9.57 -5.07 -6.23
CA ALA A 289 9.90 -5.02 -7.66
C ALA A 289 11.34 -5.48 -8.01
N ILE A 290 12.23 -5.59 -7.01
CA ILE A 290 13.66 -5.91 -7.17
C ILE A 290 13.98 -7.22 -6.45
#